data_AF-A0A6G8PTF4-F1
#
_entry.id   AF-A0A6G8PTF4-F1
#
_cell.length_a   1.000
_cell.length_b   1.000
_cell.length_c   1.000
_cell.angle_alpha   90.00
_cell.angle_beta   90.00
_cell.angle_gamma   90.00
#
_symmetry.space_group_name_H-M   'P 1'
#
loop_
_entity.id
_entity.type
_entity.pdbx_description
1 polymer ?
#
loop_
_entity_poly.entity_id
_entity_poly.type
_entity_poly.pdbx_seq_one_letter_code
_entity_poly.pdbx_strand_id
1 'polypeptide(L)'
;MDGVRRYMAGDVVRMGLVLEHASNLSRVFVAFSHERDPLTELYFEATYFPAENSEWTADGSKRTRVMLEAPLPPETVPGVYGLNRVNAFSVGGKLSRLREEDLRGLPGTSFEVVEEPAEPPTVAGLEFLA
;
A
#
# COMPACT_ATOMS: atom_id res chain seq x y z
N MET A 1 5.63 -4.06 19.94
CA MET A 1 6.16 -3.12 18.94
C MET A 1 6.14 -3.87 17.63
N ASP A 2 5.14 -3.60 16.79
CA ASP A 2 5.16 -4.13 15.43
C ASP A 2 6.35 -3.47 14.72
N GLY A 3 7.32 -4.27 14.30
CA GLY A 3 8.50 -3.77 13.58
C GLY A 3 8.08 -3.11 12.28
N VAL A 4 8.78 -2.04 11.89
CA VAL A 4 8.64 -1.44 10.56
C VAL A 4 8.90 -2.53 9.52
N ARG A 5 7.97 -2.72 8.59
CA ARG A 5 8.15 -3.69 7.49
C ARG A 5 9.27 -3.19 6.58
N ARG A 6 10.19 -4.09 6.23
CA ARG A 6 11.35 -3.80 5.40
C ARG A 6 11.22 -4.48 4.06
N TYR A 7 11.63 -3.77 3.02
CA TYR A 7 11.65 -4.24 1.64
C TYR A 7 12.93 -3.78 0.96
N MET A 8 13.36 -4.51 -0.05
CA MET A 8 14.43 -4.12 -0.97
C MET A 8 13.83 -3.72 -2.31
N ALA A 9 14.60 -3.01 -3.14
CA ALA A 9 14.21 -2.81 -4.53
C ALA A 9 13.98 -4.17 -5.21
N GLY A 10 12.95 -4.27 -6.05
CA GLY A 10 12.50 -5.52 -6.66
C GLY A 10 11.50 -6.33 -5.81
N ASP A 11 11.38 -6.08 -4.51
CA ASP A 11 10.34 -6.71 -3.69
C ASP A 11 8.94 -6.26 -4.11
N VAL A 12 7.95 -7.09 -3.83
CA VAL A 12 6.53 -6.74 -3.99
C VAL A 12 5.94 -6.35 -2.64
N VAL A 13 5.57 -5.07 -2.51
CA VAL A 13 4.89 -4.56 -1.33
C VAL A 13 3.40 -4.86 -1.44
N ARG A 14 2.86 -5.56 -0.43
CA ARG A 14 1.44 -5.90 -0.31
C ARG A 14 0.84 -5.26 0.93
N MET A 15 -0.28 -4.57 0.79
CA MET A 15 -0.97 -3.92 1.91
C MET A 15 -2.48 -4.06 1.82
N GLY A 16 -3.11 -4.20 3.00
CA GLY A 16 -4.56 -4.14 3.14
C GLY A 16 -4.97 -2.75 3.59
N LEU A 17 -5.78 -2.05 2.79
CA LEU A 17 -6.41 -0.80 3.14
C LEU A 17 -7.88 -1.06 3.47
N VAL A 18 -8.38 -0.49 4.57
CA VAL A 18 -9.80 -0.57 4.93
C VAL A 18 -10.42 0.80 4.70
N LEU A 19 -11.46 0.86 3.87
CA LEU A 19 -12.17 2.09 3.52
C LEU A 19 -13.61 2.02 3.98
N GLU A 20 -14.07 3.08 4.63
CA GLU A 20 -15.49 3.33 4.86
C GLU A 20 -16.01 4.31 3.80
N HIS A 21 -17.07 3.94 3.09
CA HIS A 21 -17.58 4.72 1.96
C HIS A 21 -19.06 4.46 1.71
N ALA A 22 -19.79 5.46 1.23
CA ALA A 22 -21.20 5.34 0.88
C ALA A 22 -21.44 4.98 -0.60
N SER A 23 -20.41 5.05 -1.45
CA SER A 23 -20.52 4.92 -2.91
C SER A 23 -19.64 3.79 -3.41
N ASN A 24 -20.13 3.00 -4.37
CA ASN A 24 -19.32 1.95 -4.99
C ASN A 24 -18.01 2.52 -5.55
N LEU A 25 -16.89 1.90 -5.16
CA LEU A 25 -15.55 2.25 -5.61
C LEU A 25 -15.29 1.72 -7.02
N SER A 26 -14.58 2.49 -7.82
CA SER A 26 -14.09 2.11 -9.15
C SER A 26 -12.57 2.02 -9.19
N ARG A 27 -11.89 2.84 -8.40
CA ARG A 27 -10.43 2.88 -8.33
C ARG A 27 -9.95 3.51 -7.03
N VAL A 28 -8.87 2.98 -6.46
CA VAL A 28 -8.21 3.54 -5.29
C VAL A 28 -6.73 3.68 -5.61
N PHE A 29 -6.18 4.86 -5.33
CA PHE A 29 -4.74 5.11 -5.36
C PHE A 29 -4.24 5.48 -3.98
N VAL A 30 -3.06 4.97 -3.64
CA VAL A 30 -2.35 5.29 -2.42
C VAL A 30 -0.95 5.77 -2.79
N ALA A 31 -0.50 6.86 -2.17
CA ALA A 31 0.84 7.39 -2.36
C ALA A 31 1.60 7.43 -1.03
N PHE A 32 2.87 7.04 -1.10
CA PHE A 32 3.81 7.11 0.01
C PHE A 32 4.96 8.04 -0.37
N SER A 33 5.27 9.02 0.47
CA SER A 33 6.42 9.92 0.30
C SER A 33 7.63 9.41 1.05
N HIS A 34 8.80 9.59 0.47
CA HIS A 34 10.07 9.38 1.15
C HIS A 34 10.30 10.45 2.24
N GLU A 35 10.85 10.04 3.39
CA GLU A 35 10.97 10.88 4.58
C GLU A 35 11.89 12.11 4.39
N ARG A 36 12.90 12.02 3.52
CA ARG A 36 13.87 13.11 3.25
C ARG A 36 13.57 13.90 1.99
N ASP A 37 12.71 13.37 1.12
CA ASP A 37 12.34 14.02 -0.14
C ASP A 37 10.86 13.71 -0.46
N PRO A 38 9.92 14.59 -0.05
CA PRO A 38 8.50 14.38 -0.28
C PRO A 38 8.08 14.30 -1.75
N LEU A 39 8.92 14.76 -2.68
CA LEU A 39 8.67 14.65 -4.13
C LEU A 39 8.97 13.26 -4.67
N THR A 40 9.77 12.47 -3.94
CA THR A 40 9.97 11.05 -4.23
C THR A 40 8.78 10.27 -3.66
N GLU A 41 7.86 9.86 -4.54
CA GLU A 41 6.63 9.13 -4.19
C GLU A 41 6.60 7.72 -4.79
N LEU A 42 6.03 6.77 -4.04
CA LEU A 42 5.64 5.45 -4.52
C LEU A 42 4.13 5.34 -4.58
N TYR A 43 3.60 4.78 -5.66
CA TYR A 43 2.16 4.68 -5.91
C TYR A 43 1.68 3.23 -5.96
N PHE A 44 0.52 3.02 -5.36
CA PHE A 44 -0.19 1.75 -5.36
C PHE A 44 -1.60 1.97 -5.88
N GLU A 45 -2.07 1.08 -6.75
CA GLU A 45 -3.41 1.15 -7.34
C GLU A 45 -4.19 -0.14 -7.09
N ALA A 46 -5.48 0.01 -6.77
CA ALA A 46 -6.44 -1.07 -6.79
C ALA A 46 -7.62 -0.69 -7.70
N THR A 47 -8.03 -1.62 -8.55
CA THR A 47 -9.17 -1.47 -9.48
C THR A 47 -10.22 -2.56 -9.33
N TYR A 48 -9.98 -3.52 -8.44
CA TYR A 48 -10.86 -4.66 -8.20
C TYR A 48 -11.38 -4.64 -6.75
N PHE A 49 -12.71 -4.59 -6.61
CA PHE A 49 -13.40 -4.42 -5.32
C PHE A 49 -14.54 -5.44 -5.19
N PRO A 50 -14.22 -6.72 -4.96
CA PRO A 50 -15.23 -7.76 -4.86
C PRO A 50 -16.16 -7.52 -3.67
N ALA A 51 -17.43 -7.89 -3.83
CA ALA A 51 -18.46 -7.62 -2.83
C ALA A 51 -18.22 -8.39 -1.52
N GLU A 52 -17.63 -9.58 -1.60
CA GLU A 52 -17.23 -10.40 -0.45
C GLU A 52 -16.18 -9.73 0.45
N ASN A 53 -15.45 -8.74 -0.07
CA ASN A 53 -14.51 -7.94 0.72
C ASN A 53 -15.18 -6.72 1.37
N SER A 54 -16.51 -6.61 1.30
CA SER A 54 -17.27 -5.46 1.77
C SER A 54 -18.38 -5.87 2.73
N GLU A 55 -18.50 -5.13 3.83
CA GLU A 55 -19.57 -5.29 4.82
C GLU A 55 -20.37 -3.99 4.90
N TRP A 56 -21.69 -4.09 5.06
CA TRP A 56 -22.52 -2.93 5.36
C TRP A 56 -22.43 -2.60 6.85
N THR A 57 -22.20 -1.33 7.16
CA THR A 57 -22.22 -0.80 8.53
C THR A 57 -23.64 -0.44 8.94
N ALA A 58 -23.85 -0.25 10.25
CA ALA A 58 -25.17 0.08 10.80
C ALA A 58 -25.73 1.42 10.31
N ASP A 59 -24.88 2.34 9.88
CA ASP A 59 -25.26 3.65 9.33
C ASP A 59 -25.55 3.62 7.81
N GLY A 60 -25.48 2.44 7.19
CA GLY A 60 -25.74 2.26 5.77
C GLY A 60 -24.56 2.59 4.84
N SER A 61 -23.37 2.84 5.39
CA SER A 61 -22.13 2.87 4.61
C SER A 61 -21.56 1.46 4.38
N LYS A 62 -20.52 1.37 3.56
CA LYS A 62 -19.79 0.13 3.28
C LYS A 62 -18.40 0.24 3.86
N ARG A 63 -17.97 -0.82 4.54
CA ARG A 63 -16.59 -1.03 4.93
C ARG A 63 -15.97 -2.06 3.99
N THR A 64 -15.04 -1.63 3.14
CA THR A 64 -14.39 -2.49 2.15
C THR A 64 -12.91 -2.66 2.49
N ARG A 65 -12.44 -3.90 2.46
CA ARG A 65 -11.02 -4.22 2.49
C ARG A 65 -10.48 -4.28 1.06
N VAL A 66 -9.48 -3.45 0.78
CA VAL A 66 -8.80 -3.32 -0.50
C VAL A 66 -7.40 -3.90 -0.36
N MET A 67 -7.02 -4.79 -1.27
CA MET A 67 -5.62 -5.22 -1.41
C MET A 67 -4.92 -4.32 -2.42
N LEU A 68 -3.78 -3.79 -2.04
CA LEU A 68 -2.89 -2.99 -2.87
C LEU A 68 -1.56 -3.73 -2.98
N GLU A 69 -1.06 -3.83 -4.20
CA GLU A 69 0.17 -4.56 -4.51
C GLU A 69 0.94 -3.80 -5.59
N ALA A 70 2.22 -3.55 -5.36
CA ALA A 70 3.12 -3.02 -6.38
C ALA A 70 4.56 -3.50 -6.15
N PRO A 71 5.32 -3.78 -7.22
CA PRO A 71 6.76 -3.98 -7.12
C PRO A 71 7.46 -2.66 -6.79
N LEU A 72 8.52 -2.72 -6.00
CA LEU A 72 9.43 -1.59 -5.81
C LEU A 72 10.38 -1.51 -7.02
N PRO A 73 10.41 -0.38 -7.76
CA PRO A 73 11.33 -0.22 -8.88
C PRO A 73 12.81 -0.37 -8.45
N PRO A 74 13.70 -0.84 -9.33
CA PRO A 74 15.14 -0.95 -9.05
C PRO A 74 15.80 0.35 -8.59
N GLU A 75 15.27 1.50 -9.03
CA GLU A 75 15.74 2.85 -8.69
C GLU A 75 15.16 3.41 -7.39
N THR A 76 14.39 2.62 -6.64
CA THR A 76 13.78 3.08 -5.38
C THR A 76 14.85 3.48 -4.38
N VAL A 77 14.78 4.73 -3.92
CA VAL A 77 15.75 5.28 -2.97
C VAL A 77 15.54 4.66 -1.58
N PRO A 78 16.59 4.15 -0.90
CA PRO A 78 16.50 3.66 0.47
C PRO A 78 16.08 4.74 1.48
N GLY A 79 15.23 4.34 2.42
CA GLY A 79 14.68 5.19 3.47
C GLY A 79 13.25 4.82 3.84
N VAL A 80 12.67 5.58 4.77
CA VAL A 80 11.28 5.37 5.20
C VAL A 80 10.31 6.05 4.24
N TYR A 81 9.29 5.30 3.81
CA TYR A 81 8.18 5.79 3.01
C TYR A 81 6.92 5.84 3.86
N GLY A 82 6.36 7.05 4.03
CA GLY A 82 5.17 7.31 4.83
C GLY A 82 3.95 7.60 3.95
N LEU A 83 2.80 7.04 4.31
CA LEU A 83 1.53 7.27 3.65
C LEU A 83 1.16 8.76 3.73
N ASN A 84 1.00 9.41 2.58
CA ASN A 84 0.67 10.84 2.54
C ASN A 84 -0.73 11.12 1.93
N ARG A 85 -1.27 10.17 1.16
CA ARG A 85 -2.47 10.41 0.34
C ARG A 85 -3.18 9.13 -0.03
N VAL A 86 -4.51 9.15 0.07
CA VAL A 86 -5.41 8.16 -0.51
C VAL A 86 -6.42 8.88 -1.40
N ASN A 87 -6.53 8.45 -2.66
CA ASN A 87 -7.54 8.93 -3.59
C ASN A 87 -8.51 7.78 -3.90
N ALA A 88 -9.79 7.96 -3.61
CA ALA A 88 -10.84 7.00 -3.91
C ALA A 88 -11.78 7.57 -4.97
N PHE A 89 -11.92 6.85 -6.08
CA PHE A 89 -12.86 7.16 -7.15
C PHE A 89 -14.09 6.29 -7.01
N SER A 90 -15.26 6.90 -7.13
CA SER A 90 -16.52 6.15 -7.23
C SER A 90 -16.84 5.77 -8.67
N VAL A 91 -17.71 4.78 -8.85
CA VAL A 91 -18.28 4.42 -10.17
C VAL A 91 -19.01 5.62 -10.80
N GLY A 92 -19.59 6.50 -9.99
CA GLY A 92 -20.24 7.74 -10.43
C GLY A 92 -19.27 8.88 -10.79
N GLY A 93 -17.95 8.63 -10.81
CA GLY A 93 -16.94 9.62 -11.21
C GLY A 93 -16.55 10.63 -10.13
N LYS A 94 -17.02 10.46 -8.89
CA LYS A 94 -16.64 11.35 -7.78
C LYS A 94 -15.26 10.96 -7.24
N LEU A 95 -14.41 11.96 -7.03
CA LEU A 95 -13.13 11.82 -6.32
C LEU A 95 -13.28 12.23 -4.86
N SER A 96 -12.88 11.35 -3.95
CA SER A 96 -12.60 11.66 -2.54
C SER A 96 -11.10 11.62 -2.31
N ARG A 97 -10.54 12.66 -1.71
CA ARG A 97 -9.11 12.77 -1.38
C ARG A 97 -8.94 12.83 0.13
N LEU A 98 -8.25 11.85 0.68
CA LEU A 98 -7.80 11.81 2.07
C LEU A 98 -6.32 12.18 2.10
N ARG A 99 -5.96 13.19 2.90
CA ARG A 99 -4.60 13.73 3.01
C ARG A 99 -3.98 13.32 4.34
N GLU A 100 -2.72 13.68 4.54
CA GLU A 100 -1.95 13.34 5.74
C GLU A 100 -2.76 13.58 7.04
N GLU A 101 -3.43 14.72 7.16
CA GLU A 101 -4.26 15.07 8.31
C GLU A 101 -5.38 14.06 8.59
N ASP A 102 -6.00 13.50 7.55
CA ASP A 102 -7.07 12.50 7.64
C ASP A 102 -6.52 11.10 7.97
N LEU A 103 -5.22 10.89 7.76
CA LEU A 103 -4.55 9.59 7.87
C LEU A 103 -3.73 9.47 9.17
N ARG A 104 -3.65 10.54 9.97
CA ARG A 104 -2.93 10.55 11.25
C ARG A 104 -3.52 9.57 12.24
N GLY A 105 -2.64 8.86 12.95
CA GLY A 105 -3.01 7.90 13.98
C GLY A 105 -3.42 6.52 13.46
N LEU A 106 -3.44 6.32 12.13
CA LEU A 106 -3.61 4.99 11.55
C LEU A 106 -2.33 4.16 11.76
N PRO A 107 -2.43 2.90 12.21
CA PRO A 107 -1.28 2.01 12.33
C PRO A 107 -0.80 1.54 10.95
N GLY A 108 0.48 1.20 10.84
CA GLY A 108 1.04 0.58 9.62
C GLY A 108 1.08 1.51 8.40
N THR A 109 1.21 2.81 8.62
CA THR A 109 1.24 3.84 7.57
C THR A 109 2.63 4.07 6.97
N SER A 110 3.61 3.25 7.31
CA SER A 110 4.95 3.34 6.73
C SER A 110 5.62 1.99 6.56
N PHE A 111 6.62 1.98 5.67
CA PHE A 111 7.57 0.90 5.49
C PHE A 111 8.95 1.48 5.20
N GLU A 112 9.98 0.66 5.36
CA GLU A 112 11.37 1.03 5.11
C GLU A 112 11.86 0.29 3.86
N VAL A 113 12.45 1.03 2.93
CA VAL A 113 13.23 0.46 1.84
C VAL A 113 14.68 0.44 2.27
N VAL A 114 15.29 -0.75 2.27
CA VAL A 114 16.70 -0.95 2.65
C VAL A 114 17.55 -1.19 1.41
N GLU A 115 18.85 -0.92 1.54
CA GLU A 115 19.82 -1.24 0.49
C GLU A 115 19.87 -2.74 0.22
N GLU A 116 19.97 -3.12 -1.06
CA GLU A 116 20.24 -4.49 -1.46
C GLU A 116 21.66 -4.88 -1.01
N PRO A 117 21.82 -6.01 -0.29
CA PRO A 117 23.15 -6.50 0.09
C PRO A 117 24.02 -6.76 -1.14
N ALA A 118 25.28 -6.36 -1.07
CA ALA A 118 26.24 -6.57 -2.17
C ALA A 118 26.80 -8.01 -2.19
N GLU A 119 26.62 -8.75 -1.11
CA GLU A 119 27.13 -10.11 -0.99
C GLU A 119 26.44 -11.05 -1.99
N PRO A 120 27.20 -11.89 -2.71
CA PRO A 120 26.61 -12.88 -3.58
C PRO A 120 25.79 -13.89 -2.77
N PRO A 121 24.68 -14.44 -3.32
CA PRO A 121 23.91 -15.47 -2.65
C PRO A 121 24.76 -16.74 -2.47
N THR A 122 24.53 -17.46 -1.39
CA THR A 122 25.06 -18.81 -1.18
C THR A 122 23.98 -19.84 -1.42
N VAL A 123 24.33 -20.98 -2.02
CA VAL A 123 23.38 -22.09 -2.21
C VAL A 123 23.30 -22.86 -0.91
N ALA A 124 22.13 -22.84 -0.26
CA ALA A 124 21.89 -23.56 0.99
C ALA A 124 21.55 -25.05 0.78
N GLY A 125 21.04 -25.43 -0.39
CA GLY A 125 20.66 -26.80 -0.72
C GLY A 125 19.96 -26.89 -2.08
N LEU A 126 19.81 -28.11 -2.59
CA LEU A 126 19.08 -28.43 -3.81
C LEU A 126 18.38 -29.78 -3.63
N GLU A 127 17.07 -29.82 -3.85
CA GLU A 127 16.27 -31.04 -3.77
C GLU A 127 15.35 -31.18 -5.00
N PHE A 128 15.03 -32.43 -5.35
CA PHE A 128 14.04 -32.72 -6.40
C PHE A 128 12.65 -32.77 -5.77
N LEU A 129 11.73 -31.95 -6.26
CA LEU A 129 10.32 -31.99 -5.88
C LEU A 129 9.62 -33.13 -6.64
N ALA A 130 8.75 -33.87 -5.94
CA ALA A 130 7.94 -34.95 -6.49
C ALA A 130 6.64 -34.44 -7.11
#